data_AF-A0A846SXY2-F1
#
_entry.id   AF-A0A846SXY2-F1
#
_cell.length_a   1.000
_cell.length_b   1.000
_cell.length_c   1.000
_cell.angle_alpha   90.00
_cell.angle_beta   90.00
_cell.angle_gamma   90.00
#
_symmetry.space_group_name_H-M   'P 1'
#
loop_
_entity.id
_entity.type
_entity.pdbx_description
1 polymer ?
#
loop_
_entity_poly.entity_id
_entity_poly.type
_entity_poly.pdbx_seq_one_letter_code
_entity_poly.pdbx_strand_id
1 'polypeptide(L)'
;MKLNALNLNARFDGDAALRWLRDGLLAWLPAGLRRWLADSSQRLIITVDDQEWALLREEDEQTRLLERLDAVALDWTVVAAWFRAGRSRRIVLRISAACALTRVLTLPLAAEKNLRQVVGFELDRLTPFSANQVYYDVTVLERQPQQRRLRVELTALPRAAADPALTPLRQRGLLPDVLDLVGSRPGLNLLPPEQRPHRNGWNRRLSAAAMLISLLLVAVAIALPIWRQHQQVREVLSQIAQIRQAANEALTLRDQLDQVMAAAQLLAQKKQAVPSMLELLQELTAILPDDTWVERLQINGDNAQLIGQSAKASALIGIIEASRLFHSAGFQSPVNTDPRSGKERFVLGAKIGREP
;
A
#
# COMPACT_ATOMS: atom_id res chain seq x y z
N MET A 1 34.57 24.84 -19.64
CA MET A 1 34.35 23.43 -19.24
C MET A 1 32.89 23.07 -19.49
N LYS A 2 32.60 22.35 -20.58
CA LYS A 2 31.24 21.87 -20.91
C LYS A 2 31.09 20.44 -20.38
N LEU A 3 30.16 20.22 -19.46
CA LEU A 3 29.81 18.89 -18.97
C LEU A 3 28.97 18.17 -20.03
N ASN A 4 29.51 17.07 -20.56
CA ASN A 4 28.82 16.15 -21.46
C ASN A 4 27.66 15.49 -20.71
N ALA A 5 26.44 15.75 -21.17
CA ALA A 5 25.27 14.99 -20.77
C ALA A 5 25.40 13.55 -21.32
N LEU A 6 25.69 12.60 -20.44
CA LEU A 6 25.62 11.17 -20.71
C LEU A 6 24.17 10.79 -20.99
N ASN A 7 23.84 10.68 -22.27
CA ASN A 7 22.56 10.20 -22.75
C ASN A 7 22.53 8.67 -22.59
N LEU A 8 22.16 8.21 -21.39
CA LEU A 8 21.92 6.81 -21.08
C LEU A 8 20.62 6.37 -21.76
N ASN A 9 20.77 5.92 -23.02
CA ASN A 9 19.70 5.29 -23.77
C ASN A 9 19.50 3.87 -23.22
N ALA A 10 18.78 3.76 -22.10
CA ALA A 10 18.37 2.49 -21.52
C ALA A 10 17.29 1.86 -22.41
N ARG A 11 17.72 1.07 -23.41
CA ARG A 11 16.83 0.11 -24.07
C ARG A 11 16.37 -0.88 -23.01
N PHE A 12 15.15 -0.70 -22.51
CA PHE A 12 14.48 -1.63 -21.62
C PHE A 12 14.28 -2.96 -22.34
N ASP A 13 15.20 -3.89 -22.13
CA ASP A 13 15.08 -5.27 -22.58
C ASP A 13 14.21 -6.03 -21.57
N GLY A 14 12.92 -6.17 -21.87
CA GLY A 14 11.94 -6.84 -20.99
C GLY A 14 12.33 -8.26 -20.61
N ASP A 15 13.08 -8.95 -21.48
CA ASP A 15 13.63 -10.29 -21.19
C ASP A 15 14.76 -10.24 -20.13
N ALA A 16 15.51 -9.14 -20.02
CA ALA A 16 16.54 -8.98 -18.99
C ALA A 16 15.92 -8.70 -17.60
N ALA A 17 14.88 -7.86 -17.54
CA ALA A 17 14.15 -7.59 -16.30
C ALA A 17 13.44 -8.84 -15.76
N LEU A 18 12.82 -9.62 -16.66
CA LEU A 18 12.19 -10.91 -16.30
C LEU A 18 13.22 -11.95 -15.83
N ARG A 19 14.41 -11.99 -16.44
CA ARG A 19 15.51 -12.87 -15.99
C ARG A 19 16.01 -12.47 -14.60
N TRP A 20 16.26 -11.19 -14.36
CA TRP A 20 16.70 -10.69 -13.06
C TRP A 20 15.67 -10.97 -11.95
N LEU A 21 14.39 -10.69 -12.21
CA LEU A 21 13.31 -10.96 -11.26
C LEU A 21 13.17 -12.46 -10.98
N ARG A 22 13.31 -13.30 -12.01
CA ARG A 22 13.31 -14.76 -11.89
C ARG A 22 14.47 -15.24 -11.02
N ASP A 23 15.67 -14.73 -11.26
CA ASP A 23 16.87 -15.15 -10.54
C ASP A 23 16.83 -14.70 -9.07
N GLY A 24 16.26 -13.52 -8.78
CA GLY A 24 16.00 -13.03 -7.42
C GLY A 24 14.98 -13.87 -6.65
N LEU A 25 13.89 -14.30 -7.30
CA LEU A 25 12.87 -15.16 -6.68
C LEU A 25 13.34 -16.61 -6.52
N LEU A 26 14.10 -17.14 -7.48
CA LEU A 26 14.70 -18.48 -7.38
C LEU A 26 15.75 -18.57 -6.26
N ALA A 27 16.37 -17.44 -5.88
CA ALA A 27 17.28 -17.38 -4.75
C ALA A 27 16.58 -17.58 -3.38
N TRP A 28 15.27 -17.32 -3.30
CA TRP A 28 14.48 -17.48 -2.08
C TRP A 28 13.69 -18.79 -2.01
N LEU A 29 13.66 -19.59 -3.07
CA LEU A 29 13.00 -20.90 -3.04
C LEU A 29 13.94 -22.01 -2.55
N PRO A 30 13.42 -22.99 -1.77
CA PRO A 30 14.17 -24.16 -1.34
C PRO A 30 14.64 -24.98 -2.55
N ALA A 31 15.82 -25.61 -2.42
CA ALA A 31 16.54 -26.24 -3.53
C ALA A 31 15.70 -27.24 -4.35
N GLY A 32 14.74 -27.93 -3.75
CA GLY A 32 13.85 -28.86 -4.44
C GLY A 32 12.90 -28.19 -5.44
N LEU A 33 12.28 -27.07 -5.05
CA LEU A 33 11.40 -26.30 -5.95
C LEU A 33 12.20 -25.45 -6.93
N ARG A 34 13.38 -24.94 -6.52
CA ARG A 34 14.32 -24.26 -7.42
C ARG A 34 14.69 -25.17 -8.59
N ARG A 35 14.98 -26.46 -8.37
CA ARG A 35 15.29 -27.42 -9.45
C ARG A 35 14.09 -27.73 -10.36
N TRP A 36 12.87 -27.61 -9.86
CA TRP A 36 11.64 -27.86 -10.65
C TRP A 36 11.22 -26.64 -11.48
N LEU A 37 11.46 -25.43 -10.98
CA LEU A 37 11.08 -24.14 -11.62
C LEU A 37 12.22 -23.50 -12.41
N ALA A 38 13.47 -23.57 -11.93
CA ALA A 38 14.61 -23.27 -12.76
C ALA A 38 14.63 -24.36 -13.82
N ASP A 39 14.40 -23.94 -15.06
CA ASP A 39 14.57 -24.68 -16.30
C ASP A 39 15.78 -25.61 -16.19
N SER A 40 15.59 -26.81 -15.62
CA SER A 40 16.65 -27.77 -15.44
C SER A 40 16.98 -28.17 -16.85
N SER A 41 18.06 -27.57 -17.35
CA SER A 41 18.57 -27.76 -18.69
C SER A 41 19.23 -29.13 -18.76
N GLN A 42 18.47 -30.17 -18.39
CA GLN A 42 18.82 -31.56 -18.59
C GLN A 42 18.89 -31.78 -20.10
N ARG A 43 20.10 -31.63 -20.61
CA ARG A 43 20.43 -31.86 -22.01
C ARG A 43 21.00 -33.27 -22.09
N LEU A 44 20.41 -34.07 -22.95
CA LEU A 44 21.00 -35.34 -23.33
C LEU A 44 22.00 -35.06 -24.44
N ILE A 45 23.28 -35.21 -24.14
CA ILE A 45 24.37 -35.00 -25.09
C ILE A 45 24.77 -36.36 -25.63
N ILE A 46 24.71 -36.52 -26.94
CA ILE A 46 25.18 -37.69 -27.66
C ILE A 46 26.45 -37.27 -28.37
N THR A 47 27.62 -37.73 -27.92
CA THR A 47 28.87 -37.49 -28.66
C THR A 47 29.13 -38.67 -29.59
N VAL A 48 29.39 -38.37 -30.86
CA VAL A 48 29.78 -39.34 -31.89
C VAL A 48 31.27 -39.16 -32.15
N ASP A 49 32.04 -40.18 -31.75
CA ASP A 49 33.44 -40.35 -32.14
C ASP A 49 33.56 -41.51 -33.14
N ASP A 50 34.70 -41.62 -33.84
CA ASP A 50 34.88 -42.49 -35.01
C ASP A 50 34.54 -43.99 -34.76
N GLN A 51 34.50 -44.44 -33.50
CA GLN A 51 34.12 -45.82 -33.13
C GLN A 51 33.23 -45.95 -31.87
N GLU A 52 32.99 -44.87 -31.12
CA GLU A 52 32.23 -44.92 -29.87
C GLU A 52 31.21 -43.78 -29.79
N TRP A 53 30.01 -44.10 -29.35
CA TRP A 53 28.97 -43.14 -29.03
C TRP A 53 28.91 -43.00 -27.52
N ALA A 54 29.16 -41.82 -26.97
CA ALA A 54 28.97 -41.61 -25.53
C ALA A 54 27.67 -40.85 -25.27
N LEU A 55 26.85 -41.42 -24.39
CA LEU A 55 25.66 -40.79 -23.86
C LEU A 55 26.05 -40.02 -22.60
N LEU A 56 25.99 -38.69 -22.66
CA LEU A 56 26.22 -37.84 -21.50
C LEU A 56 24.93 -37.11 -21.14
N ARG A 57 24.73 -36.91 -19.83
CA ARG A 57 23.71 -36.02 -19.31
C ARG A 57 24.39 -34.80 -18.71
N GLU A 58 24.02 -33.64 -19.22
CA GLU A 58 24.43 -32.36 -18.64
C GLU A 58 23.29 -31.85 -17.76
N GLU A 59 23.58 -31.66 -16.47
CA GLU A 59 22.68 -31.07 -15.47
C GLU A 59 23.46 -29.99 -14.71
N ASP A 60 22.97 -28.75 -14.74
CA ASP A 60 23.59 -27.58 -14.07
C ASP A 60 25.13 -27.47 -14.31
N GLU A 61 25.54 -27.51 -15.58
CA GLU A 61 26.96 -27.46 -16.04
C GLU A 61 27.83 -28.67 -15.65
N GLN A 62 27.28 -29.66 -14.94
CA GLN A 62 27.96 -30.92 -14.68
C GLN A 62 27.60 -31.94 -15.76
N THR A 63 28.62 -32.37 -16.50
CA THR A 63 28.47 -33.45 -17.50
C THR A 63 28.73 -34.80 -16.82
N ARG A 64 27.69 -35.62 -16.68
CA ARG A 64 27.82 -37.01 -16.23
C ARG A 64 27.75 -37.93 -17.44
N LEU A 65 28.78 -38.73 -17.64
CA LEU A 65 28.75 -39.82 -18.60
C LEU A 65 27.78 -40.88 -18.06
N LEU A 66 26.70 -41.15 -18.80
CA LEU A 66 25.73 -42.17 -18.44
C LEU A 66 26.21 -43.52 -18.93
N GLU A 67 26.63 -43.59 -20.20
CA GLU A 67 26.92 -44.85 -20.86
C GLU A 67 27.83 -44.61 -22.09
N ARG A 68 28.74 -45.55 -22.36
CA ARG A 68 29.43 -45.64 -23.66
C ARG A 68 28.77 -46.76 -24.45
N LEU A 69 28.40 -46.46 -25.68
CA LEU A 69 27.71 -47.35 -26.60
C LEU A 69 28.62 -47.59 -27.80
N ASP A 70 28.78 -48.84 -28.19
CA ASP A 70 29.55 -49.18 -29.38
C ASP A 70 28.83 -48.69 -30.65
N ALA A 71 29.57 -48.05 -31.57
CA ALA A 71 29.00 -47.48 -32.79
C ALA A 71 28.31 -48.51 -33.70
N VAL A 72 28.67 -49.79 -33.57
CA VAL A 72 28.21 -50.88 -34.44
C VAL A 72 26.89 -51.51 -33.93
N ALA A 73 26.60 -51.41 -32.64
CA ALA A 73 25.45 -52.05 -31.98
C ALA A 73 24.66 -51.06 -31.12
N LEU A 74 24.40 -49.86 -31.66
CA LEU A 74 23.72 -48.82 -30.90
C LEU A 74 22.26 -49.20 -30.63
N ASP A 75 21.96 -49.58 -29.39
CA ASP A 75 20.58 -49.78 -28.92
C ASP A 75 19.90 -48.41 -28.70
N TRP A 76 19.32 -47.89 -29.78
CA TRP A 76 18.52 -46.66 -29.77
C TRP A 76 17.32 -46.72 -28.82
N THR A 77 16.91 -47.92 -28.41
CA THR A 77 15.92 -48.16 -27.35
C THR A 77 16.40 -47.62 -26.01
N VAL A 78 17.69 -47.73 -25.70
CA VAL A 78 18.32 -47.18 -24.47
C VAL A 78 18.29 -45.66 -24.53
N VAL A 79 18.65 -45.06 -25.66
CA VAL A 79 18.58 -43.59 -25.87
C VAL A 79 17.13 -43.09 -25.74
N ALA A 80 16.16 -43.78 -26.35
CA ALA A 80 14.75 -43.45 -26.25
C ALA A 80 14.20 -43.67 -24.83
N ALA A 81 14.64 -44.71 -24.12
CA ALA A 81 14.29 -44.98 -22.74
C ALA A 81 14.82 -43.88 -21.83
N TRP A 82 16.07 -43.45 -21.99
CA TRP A 82 16.63 -42.33 -21.24
C TRP A 82 15.95 -40.99 -21.56
N PHE A 83 15.58 -40.77 -22.82
CA PHE A 83 14.82 -39.58 -23.22
C PHE A 83 13.38 -39.57 -22.67
N ARG A 84 12.75 -40.74 -22.50
CA ARG A 84 11.40 -40.88 -21.93
C ARG A 84 11.40 -40.93 -20.40
N ALA A 85 12.38 -41.59 -19.80
CA ALA A 85 12.51 -41.79 -18.35
C ALA A 85 13.16 -40.59 -17.65
N GLY A 86 14.12 -39.94 -18.31
CA GLY A 86 14.66 -38.65 -17.89
C GLY A 86 13.79 -37.54 -18.45
N ARG A 87 13.45 -36.53 -17.65
CA ARG A 87 12.75 -35.30 -18.10
C ARG A 87 13.62 -34.43 -19.04
N SER A 88 14.50 -35.04 -19.83
CA SER A 88 15.40 -34.38 -20.76
C SER A 88 14.59 -33.71 -21.85
N ARG A 89 14.52 -32.37 -21.79
CA ARG A 89 13.73 -31.57 -22.73
C ARG A 89 14.47 -31.26 -24.04
N ARG A 90 15.78 -31.52 -24.09
CA ARG A 90 16.63 -31.23 -25.24
C ARG A 90 17.64 -32.35 -25.53
N ILE A 91 17.79 -32.69 -26.80
CA ILE A 91 18.79 -33.61 -27.34
C ILE A 91 19.86 -32.78 -28.06
N VAL A 92 21.12 -32.95 -27.69
CA VAL A 92 22.28 -32.32 -28.32
C VAL A 92 23.13 -33.41 -28.96
N LEU A 93 23.32 -33.34 -30.27
CA LEU A 93 24.24 -34.22 -30.98
C LEU A 93 25.58 -33.50 -31.15
N ARG A 94 26.66 -34.09 -30.66
CA ARG A 94 28.03 -33.58 -30.79
C ARG A 94 28.82 -34.48 -31.72
N ILE A 95 29.42 -33.89 -32.75
CA ILE A 95 30.29 -34.60 -33.70
C ILE A 95 31.74 -34.21 -33.43
N SER A 96 32.68 -35.12 -33.67
CA SER A 96 34.11 -34.82 -33.58
C SER A 96 34.49 -33.57 -34.37
N ALA A 97 35.24 -32.65 -33.74
CA ALA A 97 35.69 -31.42 -34.38
C ALA A 97 36.62 -31.68 -35.58
N ALA A 98 37.25 -32.85 -35.66
CA ALA A 98 38.10 -33.24 -36.79
C ALA A 98 37.33 -33.34 -38.12
N CYS A 99 36.01 -33.57 -38.06
CA CYS A 99 35.15 -33.65 -39.24
C CYS A 99 34.69 -32.28 -39.76
N ALA A 100 35.01 -31.19 -39.07
CA ALA A 100 34.52 -29.85 -39.41
C ALA A 100 35.64 -28.91 -39.87
N LEU A 101 35.30 -28.03 -40.80
CA LEU A 101 36.16 -26.93 -41.24
C LEU A 101 35.78 -25.66 -40.47
N THR A 102 36.73 -25.10 -39.72
CA THR A 102 36.56 -23.83 -39.02
C THR A 102 37.44 -22.76 -39.67
N ARG A 103 36.85 -21.62 -40.04
CA ARG A 103 37.57 -20.51 -40.67
C ARG A 103 37.14 -19.18 -40.08
N VAL A 104 38.09 -18.28 -39.87
CA VAL A 104 37.82 -16.92 -39.43
C VAL A 104 37.78 -15.99 -40.64
N LEU A 105 36.70 -15.22 -40.76
CA LEU A 105 36.46 -14.26 -41.84
C LEU A 105 36.09 -12.89 -41.29
N THR A 106 36.28 -11.87 -42.12
CA THR A 106 35.94 -10.49 -41.78
C THR A 106 34.79 -10.02 -42.67
N LEU A 107 33.68 -9.64 -42.06
CA LEU A 107 32.46 -9.17 -42.73
C LEU A 107 32.19 -7.70 -42.40
N PRO A 108 31.42 -6.98 -43.24
CA PRO A 108 30.96 -5.63 -42.89
C PRO A 108 30.01 -5.67 -41.70
N LEU A 109 30.04 -4.65 -40.85
CA LEU A 109 29.17 -4.54 -39.67
C LEU A 109 27.67 -4.60 -40.01
N ALA A 110 27.29 -4.14 -41.20
CA ALA A 110 25.92 -4.23 -41.70
C ALA A 110 25.40 -5.67 -41.83
N ALA A 111 26.30 -6.66 -42.01
CA ALA A 111 25.93 -8.06 -42.13
C ALA A 111 25.51 -8.70 -40.79
N GLU A 112 25.70 -8.04 -39.64
CA GLU A 112 25.44 -8.62 -38.31
C GLU A 112 24.04 -9.23 -38.18
N LYS A 113 23.03 -8.59 -38.76
CA LYS A 113 21.63 -9.04 -38.66
C LYS A 113 21.34 -10.28 -39.51
N ASN A 114 22.07 -10.46 -40.62
CA ASN A 114 21.83 -11.49 -41.63
C ASN A 114 23.08 -12.33 -41.91
N LEU A 115 23.93 -12.56 -40.89
CA LEU A 115 25.24 -13.23 -41.05
C LEU A 115 25.14 -14.56 -41.77
N ARG A 116 24.18 -15.41 -41.38
CA ARG A 116 24.00 -16.73 -41.97
C ARG A 116 23.64 -16.68 -43.46
N GLN A 117 22.86 -15.69 -43.87
CA GLN A 117 22.45 -15.50 -45.25
C GLN A 117 23.63 -14.98 -46.10
N VAL A 118 24.35 -13.98 -45.59
CA VAL A 118 25.53 -13.41 -46.26
C VAL A 118 26.60 -14.47 -46.45
N VAL A 119 26.92 -15.24 -45.41
CA VAL A 119 27.92 -16.31 -45.49
C VAL A 119 27.42 -17.47 -46.35
N GLY A 120 26.11 -17.74 -46.38
CA GLY A 120 25.51 -18.75 -47.25
C GLY A 120 25.73 -18.47 -48.75
N PHE A 121 25.67 -17.20 -49.17
CA PHE A 121 25.96 -16.81 -50.55
C PHE A 121 27.44 -16.86 -50.93
N GLU A 122 28.33 -16.72 -49.94
CA GLU A 122 29.78 -16.76 -50.16
C GLU A 122 30.39 -18.14 -49.84
N LEU A 123 29.58 -19.12 -49.44
CA LEU A 123 30.06 -20.38 -48.89
C LEU A 123 30.91 -21.17 -49.91
N ASP A 124 30.46 -21.20 -51.15
CA ASP A 124 31.12 -21.83 -52.30
C ASP A 124 32.47 -21.14 -52.66
N ARG A 125 32.67 -19.89 -52.23
CA ARG A 125 33.93 -19.15 -52.41
C ARG A 125 34.86 -19.28 -51.20
N LEU A 126 34.30 -19.46 -50.01
CA LEU A 126 35.02 -19.49 -48.73
C LEU A 126 35.44 -20.91 -48.31
N THR A 127 34.77 -21.93 -48.83
CA THR A 127 34.97 -23.34 -48.50
C THR A 127 34.92 -24.21 -49.76
N PRO A 128 35.52 -25.41 -49.75
CA PRO A 128 35.45 -26.34 -50.88
C PRO A 128 34.08 -27.03 -51.02
N PHE A 129 33.08 -26.62 -50.22
CA PHE A 129 31.77 -27.25 -50.18
C PHE A 129 30.71 -26.25 -50.62
N SER A 130 29.68 -26.71 -51.33
CA SER A 130 28.52 -25.86 -51.63
C SER A 130 27.55 -25.82 -50.45
N ALA A 131 26.79 -24.73 -50.31
CA ALA A 131 25.82 -24.55 -49.20
C ALA A 131 24.87 -25.73 -48.94
N ASN A 132 24.54 -26.53 -49.97
CA ASN A 132 23.66 -27.70 -49.86
C ASN A 132 24.35 -28.96 -49.31
N GLN A 133 25.68 -29.01 -49.33
CA GLN A 133 26.48 -30.19 -48.95
C GLN A 133 27.01 -30.10 -47.51
N VAL A 134 26.74 -29.01 -46.81
CA VAL A 134 27.31 -28.70 -45.50
C VAL A 134 26.24 -28.16 -44.55
N TYR A 135 26.36 -28.52 -43.29
CA TYR A 135 25.73 -27.83 -42.17
C TYR A 135 26.69 -26.75 -41.67
N TYR A 136 26.25 -25.49 -41.65
CA TYR A 136 27.11 -24.39 -41.24
C TYR A 136 26.42 -23.46 -40.26
N ASP A 137 27.25 -22.85 -39.41
CA ASP A 137 26.86 -21.78 -38.50
C ASP A 137 27.98 -20.74 -38.39
N VAL A 138 27.61 -19.53 -37.98
CA VAL A 138 28.50 -18.37 -37.96
C VAL A 138 28.44 -17.70 -36.60
N THR A 139 29.56 -17.69 -35.89
CA THR A 139 29.68 -17.09 -34.56
C THR A 139 30.45 -15.78 -34.62
N VAL A 140 29.94 -14.72 -34.00
CA VAL A 140 30.65 -13.43 -33.92
C VAL A 140 31.76 -13.54 -32.88
N LEU A 141 33.01 -13.35 -33.32
CA LEU A 141 34.19 -13.31 -32.45
C LEU A 141 34.40 -11.92 -31.88
N GLU A 142 34.32 -10.91 -32.74
CA GLU A 142 34.68 -9.54 -32.38
C GLU A 142 33.87 -8.53 -33.20
N ARG A 143 33.45 -7.44 -32.55
CA ARG A 143 32.77 -6.31 -33.18
C ARG A 143 33.70 -5.11 -33.22
N GLN A 144 34.00 -4.61 -34.42
CA GLN A 144 34.88 -3.46 -34.63
C GLN A 144 34.09 -2.28 -35.18
N PRO A 145 33.34 -1.54 -34.32
CA PRO A 145 32.45 -0.47 -34.77
C PRO A 145 33.20 0.68 -35.44
N GLN A 146 34.42 0.99 -34.98
CA GLN A 146 35.26 2.04 -35.57
C GLN A 146 35.67 1.74 -37.01
N GLN A 147 35.92 0.47 -37.33
CA GLN A 147 36.33 0.01 -38.67
C GLN A 147 35.14 -0.46 -39.53
N ARG A 148 33.92 -0.40 -39.00
CA ARG A 148 32.69 -0.96 -39.62
C ARG A 148 32.85 -2.41 -40.06
N ARG A 149 33.60 -3.21 -39.30
CA ARG A 149 33.89 -4.62 -39.57
C ARG A 149 33.50 -5.52 -38.41
N LEU A 150 33.28 -6.79 -38.74
CA LEU A 150 32.97 -7.89 -37.84
C LEU A 150 33.94 -9.02 -38.12
N ARG A 151 34.54 -9.56 -37.06
CA ARG A 151 35.30 -10.81 -37.15
C ARG A 151 34.37 -11.95 -36.76
N VAL A 152 34.17 -12.90 -37.65
CA VAL A 152 33.27 -14.03 -37.43
C VAL A 152 33.98 -15.35 -37.73
N GLU A 153 33.58 -16.40 -37.02
CA GLU A 153 34.04 -17.77 -37.18
C GLU A 153 32.94 -18.52 -37.93
N LEU A 154 33.25 -18.99 -39.15
CA LEU A 154 32.44 -19.92 -39.90
C LEU A 154 32.87 -21.33 -39.53
N THR A 155 31.92 -22.13 -39.05
CA THR A 155 32.09 -23.56 -38.86
C THR A 155 31.22 -24.28 -39.87
N ALA A 156 31.84 -25.15 -40.67
CA ALA A 156 31.24 -25.89 -41.76
C ALA A 156 31.48 -27.39 -41.55
N LEU A 157 30.40 -28.15 -41.34
CA LEU A 157 30.42 -29.59 -41.19
C LEU A 157 29.80 -30.26 -42.43
N PRO A 158 30.55 -31.09 -43.18
CA PRO A 158 30.01 -31.81 -44.32
C PRO A 158 28.84 -32.69 -43.93
N ARG A 159 27.76 -32.66 -44.72
CA ARG A 159 26.58 -33.50 -44.50
C ARG A 159 26.92 -35.00 -44.50
N ALA A 160 27.89 -35.42 -45.30
CA ALA A 160 28.37 -36.79 -45.33
C ALA A 160 28.89 -37.29 -43.97
N ALA A 161 29.44 -36.41 -43.12
CA ALA A 161 29.90 -36.76 -41.77
C ALA A 161 28.75 -36.73 -40.74
N ALA A 162 27.76 -35.85 -40.93
CA ALA A 162 26.67 -35.67 -39.97
C ALA A 162 25.45 -36.57 -40.21
N ASP A 163 25.10 -36.81 -41.47
CA ASP A 163 23.90 -37.57 -41.86
C ASP A 163 23.91 -39.04 -41.40
N PRO A 164 25.05 -39.77 -41.33
CA PRO A 164 25.09 -41.12 -40.74
C PRO A 164 24.62 -41.14 -39.28
N ALA A 165 24.89 -40.07 -38.52
CA ALA A 165 24.45 -39.95 -37.14
C ALA A 165 23.01 -39.39 -37.02
N LEU A 166 22.62 -38.47 -37.91
CA LEU A 166 21.30 -37.82 -37.88
C LEU A 166 20.16 -38.70 -38.42
N THR A 167 20.43 -39.54 -39.42
CA THR A 167 19.39 -40.33 -40.11
C THR A 167 18.72 -41.35 -39.19
N PRO A 168 19.46 -42.16 -38.41
CA PRO A 168 18.87 -43.13 -37.48
C PRO A 168 18.04 -42.48 -36.36
N LEU A 169 18.41 -41.27 -35.94
CA LEU A 169 17.68 -40.45 -34.99
C LEU A 169 16.34 -39.97 -35.57
N ARG A 170 16.37 -39.42 -36.79
CA ARG A 170 15.19 -38.92 -37.50
C ARG A 170 14.17 -40.03 -37.77
N GLN A 171 14.61 -41.20 -38.23
CA GLN A 171 13.73 -42.35 -38.51
C GLN A 171 12.93 -42.82 -37.28
N ARG A 172 13.46 -42.59 -36.08
CA ARG A 172 12.83 -42.98 -34.80
C ARG A 172 12.07 -41.83 -34.13
N GLY A 173 11.92 -40.69 -34.80
CA GLY A 173 11.24 -39.50 -34.27
C GLY A 173 12.02 -38.74 -33.20
N LEU A 174 13.31 -39.04 -33.02
CA LEU A 174 14.20 -38.31 -32.12
C LEU A 174 14.89 -37.20 -32.91
N LEU A 175 14.29 -36.01 -32.93
CA LEU A 175 14.88 -34.84 -33.58
C LEU A 175 15.87 -34.16 -32.63
N PRO A 176 17.17 -34.06 -32.97
CA PRO A 176 18.12 -33.31 -32.15
C PRO A 176 17.77 -31.82 -32.18
N ASP A 177 17.81 -31.19 -31.00
CA ASP A 177 17.55 -29.76 -30.83
C ASP A 177 18.77 -28.91 -31.22
N VAL A 178 19.97 -29.46 -31.04
CA VAL A 178 21.26 -28.80 -31.33
C VAL A 178 22.21 -29.81 -31.97
N LEU A 179 22.90 -29.38 -33.03
CA LEU A 179 24.05 -30.07 -33.60
C LEU A 179 25.30 -29.21 -33.36
N ASP A 180 26.24 -29.74 -32.61
CA ASP A 180 27.43 -29.02 -32.17
C ASP A 180 28.69 -29.87 -32.37
N LEU A 181 29.88 -29.32 -32.10
CA LEU A 181 31.13 -30.09 -32.18
C LEU A 181 31.68 -30.41 -30.79
N VAL A 182 32.48 -31.47 -30.68
CA VAL A 182 33.22 -31.77 -29.45
C VAL A 182 34.24 -30.65 -29.21
N GLY A 183 34.16 -29.97 -28.06
CA GLY A 183 35.06 -28.87 -27.70
C GLY A 183 34.74 -27.53 -28.39
N SER A 184 33.59 -27.39 -29.06
CA SER A 184 33.15 -26.11 -29.62
C SER A 184 32.77 -25.08 -28.54
N ARG A 185 32.67 -23.83 -28.97
CA ARG A 185 32.19 -22.72 -28.13
C ARG A 185 30.70 -22.90 -27.81
N PRO A 186 30.25 -22.51 -26.59
CA PRO A 186 28.85 -22.54 -26.24
C PRO A 186 28.03 -21.63 -27.17
N GLY A 187 26.98 -22.19 -27.77
CA GLY A 187 26.04 -21.48 -28.63
C GLY A 187 26.15 -21.77 -30.13
N LEU A 188 27.13 -22.59 -30.54
CA LEU A 188 27.22 -23.09 -31.92
C LEU A 188 26.06 -24.08 -32.18
N ASN A 189 25.33 -23.86 -33.27
CA ASN A 189 24.27 -24.79 -33.70
C ASN A 189 24.23 -24.91 -35.22
N LEU A 190 24.88 -25.98 -35.71
CA LEU A 190 25.03 -26.29 -37.13
C LEU A 190 23.70 -26.66 -37.81
N LEU A 191 22.63 -26.97 -37.06
CA LEU A 191 21.33 -27.28 -37.66
C LEU A 191 20.74 -26.07 -38.41
N PRO A 192 20.18 -26.28 -39.62
CA PRO A 192 19.35 -25.30 -40.32
C PRO A 192 18.17 -24.88 -39.45
N PRO A 193 17.74 -23.61 -39.46
CA PRO A 193 16.64 -23.18 -38.61
C PRO A 193 15.34 -23.91 -38.94
N GLU A 194 15.17 -24.41 -40.17
CA GLU A 194 14.02 -25.18 -40.63
C GLU A 194 13.98 -26.59 -40.03
N GLN A 195 15.14 -27.15 -39.65
CA GLN A 195 15.25 -28.50 -39.10
C GLN A 195 15.26 -28.52 -37.57
N ARG A 196 15.25 -27.34 -36.94
CA ARG A 196 15.22 -27.23 -35.47
C ARG A 196 13.79 -27.51 -35.01
N PRO A 197 13.55 -28.52 -34.16
CA PRO A 197 12.22 -28.74 -33.59
C PRO A 197 11.78 -27.46 -32.86
N HIS A 198 10.60 -26.95 -33.21
CA HIS A 198 9.97 -25.82 -32.50
C HIS A 198 9.45 -26.27 -31.14
N ARG A 199 10.36 -26.70 -30.24
CA ARG A 199 10.08 -26.89 -28.81
C ARG A 199 10.03 -25.51 -28.17
N ASN A 200 8.88 -24.89 -28.41
CA ASN A 200 8.55 -23.49 -28.26
C ASN A 200 8.82 -22.96 -26.84
N GLY A 201 9.15 -21.67 -26.75
CA GLY A 201 9.17 -20.88 -25.52
C GLY A 201 7.83 -20.82 -24.78
N TRP A 202 6.81 -21.54 -25.24
CA TRP A 202 5.58 -21.85 -24.52
C TRP A 202 5.86 -22.42 -23.13
N ASN A 203 6.84 -23.31 -22.96
CA ASN A 203 7.19 -23.80 -21.63
C ASN A 203 7.78 -22.69 -20.75
N ARG A 204 8.57 -21.76 -21.31
CA ARG A 204 9.03 -20.54 -20.63
C ARG A 204 7.85 -19.64 -20.23
N ARG A 205 6.85 -19.50 -21.10
CA ARG A 205 5.64 -18.70 -20.84
C ARG A 205 4.72 -19.37 -19.81
N LEU A 206 4.57 -20.69 -19.85
CA LEU A 206 3.77 -21.46 -18.91
C LEU A 206 4.42 -21.47 -17.53
N SER A 207 5.75 -21.61 -17.44
CA SER A 207 6.48 -21.46 -16.18
C SER A 207 6.41 -20.02 -15.66
N ALA A 208 6.47 -19.01 -16.54
CA ALA A 208 6.29 -17.62 -16.15
C ALA A 208 4.85 -17.34 -15.65
N ALA A 209 3.84 -17.92 -16.29
CA ALA A 209 2.45 -17.82 -15.87
C ALA A 209 2.21 -18.52 -14.53
N ALA A 210 2.76 -19.73 -14.34
CA ALA A 210 2.70 -20.44 -13.06
C ALA A 210 3.39 -19.65 -11.94
N MET A 211 4.50 -18.97 -12.25
CA MET A 211 5.22 -18.11 -11.31
C MET A 211 4.42 -16.85 -10.97
N LEU A 212 3.74 -16.24 -11.95
CA LEU A 212 2.87 -15.09 -11.74
C LEU A 212 1.64 -15.46 -10.90
N ILE A 213 1.06 -16.63 -11.14
CA ILE A 213 -0.04 -17.19 -10.34
C ILE A 213 0.43 -17.47 -8.90
N SER A 214 1.62 -18.05 -8.72
CA SER A 214 2.19 -18.31 -7.40
C SER A 214 2.45 -17.00 -6.64
N LEU A 215 2.98 -15.97 -7.30
CA LEU A 215 3.18 -14.64 -6.70
C LEU A 215 1.85 -13.99 -6.31
N LEU A 216 0.83 -14.12 -7.16
CA LEU A 216 -0.50 -13.59 -6.90
C LEU A 216 -1.17 -14.30 -5.72
N LEU A 217 -1.00 -15.62 -5.59
CA LEU A 217 -1.44 -16.40 -4.43
C LEU A 217 -0.75 -15.95 -3.14
N VAL A 218 0.56 -15.70 -3.16
CA VAL A 218 1.29 -15.18 -1.99
C VAL A 218 0.81 -13.77 -1.62
N ALA A 219 0.61 -12.90 -2.61
CA ALA A 219 0.07 -11.55 -2.38
C ALA A 219 -1.33 -11.61 -1.75
N VAL A 220 -2.20 -12.50 -2.23
CA VAL A 220 -3.53 -12.73 -1.64
C VAL A 220 -3.41 -13.30 -0.22
N ALA A 221 -2.50 -14.24 0.02
CA ALA A 221 -2.26 -14.82 1.35
C ALA A 221 -1.76 -13.80 2.38
N ILE A 222 -1.05 -12.74 1.95
CA ILE A 222 -0.62 -11.63 2.81
C ILE A 222 -1.74 -10.58 2.94
N ALA A 223 -2.48 -10.28 1.86
CA ALA A 223 -3.53 -9.28 1.87
C ALA A 223 -4.76 -9.71 2.71
N LEU A 224 -5.15 -10.99 2.65
CA LEU A 224 -6.29 -11.55 3.40
C LEU A 224 -6.20 -11.33 4.93
N PRO A 225 -5.09 -11.66 5.63
CA PRO A 225 -4.96 -11.43 7.06
C PRO A 225 -4.92 -9.95 7.42
N ILE A 226 -4.34 -9.08 6.57
CA ILE A 226 -4.37 -7.63 6.77
C ILE A 226 -5.80 -7.10 6.67
N TRP A 227 -6.58 -7.59 5.70
CA TRP A 227 -8.00 -7.25 5.56
C TRP A 227 -8.85 -7.76 6.73
N ARG A 228 -8.56 -8.97 7.24
CA ARG A 228 -9.19 -9.50 8.46
C ARG A 228 -8.84 -8.69 9.71
N GLN A 229 -7.59 -8.26 9.86
CA GLN A 229 -7.16 -7.39 10.96
C GLN A 229 -7.86 -6.02 10.94
N HIS A 230 -8.12 -5.47 9.75
CA HIS A 230 -8.90 -4.24 9.63
C HIS A 230 -10.35 -4.37 10.14
N GLN A 231 -10.94 -5.57 10.14
CA GLN A 231 -12.28 -5.77 10.72
C GLN A 231 -12.26 -5.77 12.25
N GLN A 232 -11.24 -6.34 12.89
CA GLN A 232 -11.13 -6.38 14.36
C GLN A 232 -10.94 -4.97 14.97
N VAL A 233 -10.30 -4.05 14.25
CA VAL A 233 -10.13 -2.65 14.71
C VAL A 233 -11.45 -1.87 14.70
N ARG A 234 -12.40 -2.22 13.82
CA ARG A 234 -13.73 -1.57 13.77
C ARG A 234 -14.61 -1.95 14.95
N GLU A 235 -14.45 -3.16 15.46
CA GLU A 235 -15.24 -3.66 16.60
C GLU A 235 -14.82 -2.97 17.90
N VAL A 236 -13.50 -2.78 18.11
CA VAL A 236 -12.97 -2.08 19.30
C VAL A 236 -13.31 -0.59 19.30
N LEU A 237 -13.29 0.08 18.14
CA LEU A 237 -13.71 1.49 18.05
C LEU A 237 -15.20 1.69 18.32
N SER A 238 -16.05 0.72 17.96
CA SER A 238 -17.49 0.78 18.23
C SER A 238 -17.82 0.65 19.72
N GLN A 239 -17.06 -0.16 20.47
CA GLN A 239 -17.23 -0.31 21.92
C GLN A 239 -16.78 0.95 22.69
N ILE A 240 -15.74 1.64 22.21
CA ILE A 240 -15.30 2.92 22.79
C ILE A 240 -16.33 4.04 22.57
N ALA A 241 -17.02 4.03 21.42
CA ALA A 241 -18.08 4.99 21.12
C ALA A 241 -19.29 4.82 22.07
N GLN A 242 -19.67 3.58 22.38
CA GLN A 242 -20.78 3.30 23.30
C GLN A 242 -20.47 3.68 24.76
N ILE A 243 -19.23 3.46 25.22
CA ILE A 243 -18.84 3.83 26.60
C ILE A 243 -18.76 5.35 26.78
N ARG A 244 -18.32 6.10 25.75
CA ARG A 244 -18.30 7.58 25.79
C ARG A 244 -19.71 8.18 25.83
N GLN A 245 -20.67 7.55 25.17
CA GLN A 245 -22.05 8.03 25.14
C GLN A 245 -22.72 7.90 26.52
N ALA A 246 -22.49 6.78 27.23
CA ALA A 246 -22.95 6.61 28.62
C ALA A 246 -22.25 7.57 29.62
N ALA A 247 -20.97 7.89 29.39
CA ALA A 247 -20.24 8.86 30.22
C ALA A 247 -20.75 10.30 30.03
N ASN A 248 -21.15 10.67 28.81
CA ASN A 248 -21.72 11.97 28.52
C ASN A 248 -23.10 12.16 29.17
N GLU A 249 -23.93 11.11 29.24
CA GLU A 249 -25.21 11.17 29.96
C GLU A 249 -25.01 11.39 31.46
N ALA A 250 -24.04 10.72 32.08
CA ALA A 250 -23.71 10.92 33.49
C ALA A 250 -23.16 12.33 33.79
N LEU A 251 -22.42 12.94 32.86
CA LEU A 251 -21.96 14.33 32.96
C LEU A 251 -23.12 15.32 32.89
N THR A 252 -24.10 15.10 31.99
CA THR A 252 -25.28 15.98 31.90
C THR A 252 -26.17 15.94 33.14
N LEU A 253 -26.28 14.79 33.80
CA LEU A 253 -27.06 14.65 35.03
C LEU A 253 -26.38 15.37 36.21
N ARG A 254 -25.05 15.37 36.24
CA ARG A 254 -24.25 16.07 37.25
C ARG A 254 -24.35 17.59 37.09
N ASP A 255 -24.30 18.10 35.86
CA ASP A 255 -24.53 19.52 35.56
C ASP A 255 -25.94 19.99 35.96
N GLN A 256 -26.97 19.14 35.79
CA GLN A 256 -28.33 19.46 36.23
C GLN A 256 -28.45 19.54 37.75
N LEU A 257 -27.77 18.67 38.50
CA LEU A 257 -27.74 18.72 39.96
C LEU A 257 -27.05 19.99 40.47
N ASP A 258 -25.94 20.39 39.83
CA ASP A 258 -25.21 21.61 40.20
C ASP A 258 -26.05 22.88 39.93
N GLN A 259 -26.83 22.92 38.83
CA GLN A 259 -27.75 24.04 38.54
C GLN A 259 -28.90 24.15 39.56
N VAL A 260 -29.47 23.02 39.99
CA VAL A 260 -30.56 23.00 40.99
C VAL A 260 -30.03 23.42 42.36
N MET A 261 -28.83 22.99 42.75
CA MET A 261 -28.20 23.40 44.00
C MET A 261 -27.87 24.90 44.02
N ALA A 262 -27.37 25.45 42.91
CA ALA A 262 -27.10 26.88 42.79
C ALA A 262 -28.39 27.73 42.87
N ALA A 263 -29.48 27.27 42.24
CA ALA A 263 -30.77 27.96 42.30
C ALA A 263 -31.39 27.92 43.71
N ALA A 264 -31.25 26.79 44.43
CA ALA A 264 -31.74 26.65 45.80
C ALA A 264 -30.98 27.56 46.77
N GLN A 265 -29.66 27.73 46.60
CA GLN A 265 -28.85 28.62 47.44
C GLN A 265 -29.19 30.11 47.23
N LEU A 266 -29.48 30.51 45.98
CA LEU A 266 -29.94 31.88 45.68
C LEU A 266 -31.34 32.18 46.26
N LEU A 267 -32.25 31.19 46.26
CA LEU A 267 -33.57 31.34 46.89
C LEU A 267 -33.49 31.37 48.43
N ALA A 268 -32.62 30.56 49.02
CA ALA A 268 -32.40 30.55 50.47
C ALA A 268 -31.83 31.89 50.96
N GLN A 269 -30.87 32.47 50.23
CA GLN A 269 -30.34 33.81 50.56
C GLN A 269 -31.39 34.92 50.41
N LYS A 270 -32.28 34.85 49.40
CA LYS A 270 -33.38 35.82 49.27
C LYS A 270 -34.45 35.70 50.35
N LYS A 271 -34.64 34.53 50.96
CA LYS A 271 -35.58 34.34 52.07
C LYS A 271 -35.07 34.84 53.42
N GLN A 272 -33.74 34.99 53.59
CA GLN A 272 -33.13 35.39 54.87
C GLN A 272 -32.85 36.91 54.98
N ALA A 273 -33.01 37.69 53.91
CA ALA A 273 -32.58 39.09 53.86
C ALA A 273 -33.72 40.13 53.78
N VAL A 274 -34.94 39.80 54.23
CA VAL A 274 -36.05 40.76 54.29
C VAL A 274 -36.59 40.79 55.73
N PRO A 275 -36.46 41.92 56.48
CA PRO A 275 -37.06 42.06 57.80
C PRO A 275 -38.57 41.80 57.69
N SER A 276 -39.14 41.15 58.71
CA SER A 276 -40.49 40.64 58.61
C SER A 276 -41.48 41.81 58.45
N MET A 277 -42.28 41.81 57.38
CA MET A 277 -43.31 42.84 57.09
C MET A 277 -44.21 43.14 58.31
N LEU A 278 -44.30 42.16 59.22
CA LEU A 278 -45.07 42.21 60.45
C LEU A 278 -44.45 43.14 61.51
N GLU A 279 -43.12 43.17 61.65
CA GLU A 279 -42.41 44.10 62.55
C GLU A 279 -42.55 45.55 62.07
N LEU A 280 -42.45 45.78 60.75
CA LEU A 280 -42.64 47.11 60.17
C LEU A 280 -44.06 47.65 60.38
N LEU A 281 -45.06 46.79 60.20
CA LEU A 281 -46.46 47.16 60.40
C LEU A 281 -46.74 47.44 61.89
N GLN A 282 -46.21 46.61 62.79
CA GLN A 282 -46.35 46.80 64.23
C GLN A 282 -45.76 48.14 64.71
N GLU A 283 -44.53 48.45 64.29
CA GLU A 283 -43.87 49.72 64.65
C GLU A 283 -44.65 50.93 64.10
N LEU A 284 -45.13 50.87 62.85
CA LEU A 284 -45.97 51.93 62.29
C LEU A 284 -47.26 52.13 63.10
N THR A 285 -47.95 51.05 63.47
CA THR A 285 -49.16 51.15 64.28
C THR A 285 -48.91 51.65 65.71
N ALA A 286 -47.72 51.42 66.27
CA ALA A 286 -47.37 51.91 67.60
C ALA A 286 -47.03 53.41 67.62
N ILE A 287 -46.49 53.92 66.51
CA ILE A 287 -45.96 55.28 66.39
C ILE A 287 -47.01 56.27 65.86
N LEU A 288 -47.99 55.81 65.07
CA LEU A 288 -49.02 56.67 64.49
C LEU A 288 -50.04 57.14 65.55
N PRO A 289 -50.30 58.46 65.68
CA PRO A 289 -51.30 58.97 66.60
C PRO A 289 -52.73 58.67 66.15
N ASP A 290 -53.65 58.53 67.12
CA ASP A 290 -55.06 58.13 66.91
C ASP A 290 -55.86 59.08 65.99
N ASP A 291 -55.36 60.30 65.77
CA ASP A 291 -55.96 61.30 64.87
C ASP A 291 -55.58 61.12 63.39
N THR A 292 -54.73 60.14 63.08
CA THR A 292 -54.15 59.87 61.77
C THR A 292 -54.70 58.60 61.15
N TRP A 293 -55.24 58.71 59.93
CA TRP A 293 -55.77 57.60 59.15
C TRP A 293 -54.86 57.32 57.96
N VAL A 294 -54.31 56.11 57.87
CA VAL A 294 -53.51 55.67 56.73
C VAL A 294 -54.42 54.95 55.73
N GLU A 295 -54.53 55.49 54.52
CA GLU A 295 -55.30 54.90 53.42
C GLU A 295 -54.49 53.84 52.68
N ARG A 296 -53.17 54.05 52.56
CA ARG A 296 -52.29 53.17 51.79
C ARG A 296 -50.86 53.21 52.34
N LEU A 297 -50.32 52.02 52.58
CA LEU A 297 -48.90 51.78 52.83
C LEU A 297 -48.32 51.00 51.65
N GLN A 298 -47.27 51.51 51.03
CA GLN A 298 -46.51 50.83 49.97
C GLN A 298 -45.07 50.67 50.41
N ILE A 299 -44.52 49.46 50.25
CA ILE A 299 -43.13 49.16 50.57
C ILE A 299 -42.45 48.65 49.31
N ASN A 300 -41.44 49.40 48.84
CA ASN A 300 -40.66 49.09 47.67
C ASN A 300 -39.20 48.94 48.08
N GLY A 301 -38.80 47.72 48.42
CA GLY A 301 -37.46 47.42 48.93
C GLY A 301 -37.19 48.13 50.25
N ASP A 302 -36.22 49.04 50.26
CA ASP A 302 -35.83 49.80 51.45
C ASP A 302 -36.61 51.14 51.63
N ASN A 303 -37.61 51.43 50.79
CA ASN A 303 -38.43 52.65 50.89
C ASN A 303 -39.89 52.32 51.26
N ALA A 304 -40.41 52.97 52.29
CA ALA A 304 -41.82 52.94 52.68
C ALA A 304 -42.51 54.26 52.30
N GLN A 305 -43.70 54.17 51.73
CA GLN A 305 -44.55 55.31 51.38
C GLN A 305 -45.91 55.16 52.05
N LEU A 306 -46.28 56.19 52.81
CA LEU A 306 -47.54 56.29 53.54
C LEU A 306 -48.41 57.38 52.94
N ILE A 307 -49.66 57.04 52.63
CA ILE A 307 -50.66 57.97 52.10
C ILE A 307 -51.84 57.95 53.04
N GLY A 308 -52.25 59.11 53.52
CA GLY A 308 -53.32 59.21 54.51
C GLY A 308 -53.78 60.62 54.78
N GLN A 309 -54.56 60.76 55.85
CA GLN A 309 -55.08 62.03 56.35
C GLN A 309 -54.79 62.15 57.85
N SER A 310 -54.30 63.29 58.30
CA SER A 310 -53.99 63.56 59.70
C SER A 310 -54.53 64.93 60.12
N ALA A 311 -54.79 65.13 61.41
CA ALA A 311 -55.13 66.45 61.93
C ALA A 311 -53.89 67.38 61.94
N LYS A 312 -52.67 66.83 61.99
CA LYS A 312 -51.40 67.57 61.97
C LYS A 312 -50.35 66.79 61.18
N ALA A 313 -50.38 66.88 59.85
CA ALA A 313 -49.49 66.11 59.00
C ALA A 313 -48.02 66.44 59.27
N SER A 314 -47.67 67.72 59.49
CA SER A 314 -46.29 68.15 59.74
C SER A 314 -45.65 67.53 60.99
N ALA A 315 -46.45 67.14 61.98
CA ALA A 315 -45.95 66.48 63.19
C ALA A 315 -45.55 65.02 62.94
N LEU A 316 -46.09 64.38 61.90
CA LEU A 316 -45.82 62.98 61.57
C LEU A 316 -44.38 62.75 61.09
N ILE A 317 -43.74 63.74 60.46
CA ILE A 317 -42.33 63.63 60.06
C ILE A 317 -41.45 63.39 61.29
N GLY A 318 -41.58 64.24 62.32
CA GLY A 318 -40.77 64.12 63.53
C GLY A 318 -41.04 62.83 64.31
N ILE A 319 -42.29 62.35 64.29
CA ILE A 319 -42.70 61.10 64.94
C ILE A 319 -42.11 59.88 64.20
N ILE A 320 -42.12 59.88 62.86
CA ILE A 320 -41.57 58.79 62.06
C ILE A 320 -40.04 58.79 62.08
N GLU A 321 -39.38 59.95 62.13
CA GLU A 321 -37.91 60.03 62.27
C GLU A 321 -37.41 59.62 63.67
N ALA A 322 -38.27 59.67 64.69
CA ALA A 322 -37.93 59.19 66.03
C ALA A 322 -37.99 57.65 66.15
N SER A 323 -38.49 56.95 65.12
CA SER A 323 -38.54 55.49 65.05
C SER A 323 -37.15 54.87 64.92
N ARG A 324 -36.98 53.65 65.42
CA ARG A 324 -35.75 52.85 65.19
C ARG A 324 -35.70 52.24 63.80
N LEU A 325 -36.86 52.04 63.15
CA LEU A 325 -36.96 51.33 61.87
C LEU A 325 -37.13 52.28 60.69
N PHE A 326 -37.60 53.51 60.90
CA PHE A 326 -37.82 54.49 59.83
C PHE A 326 -36.91 55.71 59.96
N HIS A 327 -36.23 56.06 58.88
CA HIS A 327 -35.30 57.19 58.82
C HIS A 327 -35.57 58.07 57.60
N SER A 328 -35.15 59.35 57.67
CA SER A 328 -35.28 60.31 56.56
C SER A 328 -36.73 60.46 56.07
N ALA A 329 -37.65 60.80 56.97
CA ALA A 329 -39.05 60.99 56.61
C ALA A 329 -39.24 62.35 55.92
N GLY A 330 -40.01 62.38 54.83
CA GLY A 330 -40.27 63.63 54.11
C GLY A 330 -41.57 63.58 53.32
N PHE A 331 -42.17 64.75 53.12
CA PHE A 331 -43.33 64.86 52.24
C PHE A 331 -42.90 64.73 50.78
N GLN A 332 -43.50 63.77 50.08
CA GLN A 332 -43.31 63.61 48.63
C GLN A 332 -44.34 64.43 47.82
N SER A 333 -45.31 65.05 48.50
CA SER A 333 -46.31 65.93 47.89
C SER A 333 -46.72 67.04 48.85
N PRO A 334 -47.09 68.23 48.35
CA PRO A 334 -47.56 69.33 49.20
C PRO A 334 -48.81 68.92 49.98
N VAL A 335 -48.85 69.28 51.27
CA VAL A 335 -49.94 68.95 52.18
C VAL A 335 -51.14 69.84 51.87
N ASN A 336 -52.29 69.23 51.58
CA ASN A 336 -53.53 69.94 51.29
C ASN A 336 -54.60 69.59 52.33
N THR A 337 -55.26 70.61 52.88
CA THR A 337 -56.39 70.43 53.81
C THR A 337 -57.67 70.08 53.03
N ASP A 338 -58.33 68.99 53.38
CA ASP A 338 -59.60 68.60 52.78
C ASP A 338 -60.75 69.45 53.38
N PRO A 339 -61.47 70.26 52.57
CA PRO A 339 -62.53 71.15 53.05
C PRO A 339 -63.74 70.41 53.64
N ARG A 340 -63.87 69.08 53.44
CA ARG A 340 -64.99 68.28 53.96
C ARG A 340 -64.72 67.68 55.34
N SER A 341 -63.48 67.34 55.66
CA SER A 341 -63.08 66.68 56.92
C SER A 341 -62.26 67.58 57.85
N GLY A 342 -61.72 68.70 57.33
CA GLY A 342 -60.82 69.58 58.07
C GLY A 342 -59.45 68.96 58.36
N LYS A 343 -59.15 67.77 57.80
CA LYS A 343 -57.87 67.07 57.97
C LYS A 343 -56.92 67.35 56.81
N GLU A 344 -55.63 67.24 57.08
CA GLU A 344 -54.55 67.41 56.12
C GLU A 344 -54.23 66.09 55.41
N ARG A 345 -54.33 66.06 54.09
CA ARG A 345 -53.92 64.91 53.27
C ARG A 345 -52.42 64.95 53.07
N PHE A 346 -51.75 63.84 53.40
CA PHE A 346 -50.30 63.71 53.27
C PHE A 346 -49.89 62.52 52.41
N VAL A 347 -48.75 62.70 51.74
CA VAL A 347 -47.98 61.62 51.11
C VAL A 347 -46.57 61.71 51.67
N LEU A 348 -46.22 60.76 52.53
CA LEU A 348 -44.96 60.76 53.26
C LEU A 348 -44.13 59.55 52.82
N GLY A 349 -42.86 59.78 52.54
CA GLY A 349 -41.89 58.72 52.28
C GLY A 349 -40.88 58.64 53.41
N ALA A 350 -40.49 57.41 53.79
CA ALA A 350 -39.43 57.14 54.74
C ALA A 350 -38.57 55.97 54.25
N LYS A 351 -37.29 55.93 54.64
CA LYS A 351 -36.40 54.79 54.38
C LYS A 351 -36.43 53.83 55.55
N ILE A 352 -36.49 52.54 55.25
CA ILE A 352 -36.42 51.47 56.24
C ILE A 352 -34.95 51.26 56.60
N GLY A 353 -34.60 51.56 57.84
CA GLY A 353 -33.29 51.26 58.40
C GLY A 353 -33.18 49.75 58.59
N ARG A 354 -32.09 49.15 58.09
CA ARG A 354 -31.75 47.77 58.44
C ARG A 354 -31.17 47.80 59.85
N GLU A 355 -31.70 46.96 60.73
CA GLU A 355 -31.08 46.69 62.02
C GLU A 355 -29.63 46.23 61.77
N PRO A 356 -28.62 46.71 62.53
CA PRO A 356 -27.25 46.26 62.38
C PRO A 356 -27.06 44.77 62.71
#